data_AF-A0A356DZ12-F1
#
_entry.id   AF-A0A356DZ12-F1
#
_cell.length_a   1.000
_cell.length_b   1.000
_cell.length_c   1.000
_cell.angle_alpha   90.00
_cell.angle_beta   90.00
_cell.angle_gamma   90.00
#
_symmetry.space_group_name_H-M   'P 1'
#
loop_
_entity.id
_entity.type
_entity.pdbx_description
1 polymer ?
#
loop_
_entity_poly.entity_id
_entity_poly.type
_entity_poly.pdbx_seq_one_letter_code
_entity_poly.pdbx_strand_id
1 'polypeptide(L)'
;MLLDPVNQAAIDPLIWHSFPDETDGILADEIWKCGTLVCTILKNPACRSGEDLVNIPYSLIVKRGKQVILAVSLEQEDLRSLSYKLGCSLRELQEDYSTKGYFSELRGYVYTNDVREDLGPYEGGLDMQSIRIFLLETVCDTFDILSEPIQLQGEDKAARKTH
;
A
#
# COMPACT_ATOMS: atom_id res chain seq x y z
N MET A 1 9.27 12.90 0.50
CA MET A 1 10.64 12.37 0.23
C MET A 1 10.89 12.36 -1.28
N LEU A 2 12.14 12.52 -1.76
CA LEU A 2 12.48 12.41 -3.18
C LEU A 2 13.54 11.32 -3.39
N LEU A 3 13.23 10.32 -4.21
CA LEU A 3 14.03 9.12 -4.43
C LEU A 3 14.48 9.00 -5.89
N ASP A 4 15.62 8.33 -6.09
CA ASP A 4 16.10 7.98 -7.43
C ASP A 4 15.61 6.57 -7.81
N PRO A 5 14.76 6.42 -8.85
CA PRO A 5 14.23 5.12 -9.25
C PRO A 5 15.32 4.12 -9.67
N VAL A 6 16.47 4.58 -10.14
CA VAL A 6 17.58 3.73 -10.61
C VAL A 6 18.43 3.22 -9.46
N ASN A 7 18.61 4.02 -8.41
CA ASN A 7 19.52 3.73 -7.31
C ASN A 7 18.82 3.33 -6.00
N GLN A 8 17.49 3.48 -5.92
CA GLN A 8 16.74 3.12 -4.71
C GLN A 8 16.99 1.66 -4.30
N ALA A 9 17.31 1.46 -3.02
CA ALA A 9 17.55 0.14 -2.47
C ALA A 9 16.26 -0.71 -2.50
N ALA A 10 16.44 -2.02 -2.70
CA ALA A 10 15.33 -2.95 -2.52
C ALA A 10 14.94 -2.99 -1.04
N ILE A 11 13.65 -3.04 -0.75
CA ILE A 11 13.13 -3.23 0.60
C ILE A 11 13.46 -4.66 1.03
N ASP A 12 14.12 -4.83 2.17
CA ASP A 12 14.05 -6.10 2.90
C ASP A 12 12.65 -6.23 3.54
N PRO A 13 11.81 -7.19 3.07
CA PRO A 13 10.42 -7.29 3.51
C PRO A 13 10.24 -7.60 5.01
N LEU A 14 11.31 -8.02 5.70
CA LEU A 14 11.27 -8.36 7.12
C LEU A 14 11.60 -7.19 8.05
N ILE A 15 12.02 -6.03 7.50
CA ILE A 15 12.33 -4.85 8.31
C ILE A 15 11.07 -4.26 8.94
N TRP A 16 9.93 -4.30 8.23
CA TRP A 16 8.69 -3.68 8.69
C TRP A 16 7.61 -4.72 8.95
N HIS A 17 7.13 -4.81 10.20
CA HIS A 17 6.10 -5.76 10.58
C HIS A 17 4.78 -5.59 9.81
N SER A 18 4.42 -4.34 9.50
CA SER A 18 3.21 -3.98 8.74
C SER A 18 3.42 -3.95 7.23
N PHE A 19 4.58 -4.42 6.73
CA PHE A 19 4.82 -4.46 5.30
C PHE A 19 3.75 -5.33 4.60
N PRO A 20 3.08 -4.84 3.55
CA PRO A 20 2.10 -5.63 2.80
C PRO A 20 2.79 -6.82 2.11
N ASP A 21 2.17 -7.99 2.13
CA ASP A 21 2.64 -9.13 1.34
C ASP A 21 2.45 -8.85 -0.15
N GLU A 22 3.57 -8.72 -0.89
CA GLU A 22 3.56 -8.37 -2.30
C GLU A 22 3.02 -9.46 -3.24
N THR A 23 2.65 -10.62 -2.68
CA THR A 23 2.10 -11.78 -3.38
C THR A 23 0.62 -12.02 -3.09
N ASP A 24 0.04 -11.29 -2.13
CA ASP A 24 -1.35 -11.42 -1.70
C ASP A 24 -2.20 -10.23 -2.19
N GLY A 25 -3.51 -10.44 -2.33
CA GLY A 25 -4.45 -9.37 -2.69
C GLY A 25 -4.24 -8.74 -4.08
N ILE A 26 -3.42 -9.33 -4.96
CA ILE A 26 -3.07 -8.76 -6.27
C ILE A 26 -4.33 -8.53 -7.13
N LEU A 27 -4.51 -7.29 -7.58
CA LEU A 27 -5.50 -6.94 -8.60
C LEU A 27 -4.85 -7.01 -9.98
N ALA A 28 -5.14 -8.07 -10.73
CA ALA A 28 -4.50 -8.35 -12.03
C ALA A 28 -4.80 -7.27 -13.09
N ASP A 29 -5.90 -6.55 -12.95
CA ASP A 29 -6.28 -5.41 -13.79
C ASP A 29 -5.70 -4.07 -13.29
N GLU A 30 -5.03 -4.03 -12.14
CA GLU A 30 -4.44 -2.81 -11.56
C GLU A 30 -2.91 -2.90 -11.51
N ILE A 31 -2.33 -3.29 -12.64
CA ILE A 31 -0.89 -3.20 -12.89
C ILE A 31 -0.63 -1.95 -13.71
N TRP A 32 0.29 -1.12 -13.24
CA TRP A 32 0.57 0.20 -13.77
C TRP A 32 2.06 0.37 -14.05
N LYS A 33 2.38 1.26 -14.98
CA LYS A 33 3.74 1.68 -15.28
C LYS A 33 3.88 3.17 -14.98
N CYS A 34 4.76 3.51 -14.06
CA CYS A 34 5.11 4.89 -13.73
C CYS A 34 6.57 5.12 -14.15
N GLY A 35 6.80 5.86 -15.25
CA GLY A 35 8.12 5.97 -15.84
C GLY A 35 8.70 4.61 -16.25
N THR A 36 9.76 4.16 -15.56
CA THR A 36 10.38 2.83 -15.77
C THR A 36 9.96 1.78 -14.75
N LEU A 37 9.19 2.17 -13.74
CA LEU A 37 8.79 1.31 -12.63
C LEU A 37 7.47 0.60 -12.93
N VAL A 38 7.32 -0.61 -12.38
CA VAL A 38 6.07 -1.36 -12.43
C VAL A 38 5.42 -1.30 -11.06
N CYS A 39 4.19 -0.81 -11.02
CA CYS A 39 3.40 -0.68 -9.81
C CYS A 39 2.24 -1.69 -9.85
N THR A 40 1.92 -2.32 -8.74
CA THR A 40 0.81 -3.29 -8.64
C THR A 40 -0.04 -2.95 -7.44
N ILE A 41 -1.33 -2.67 -7.67
CA ILE A 41 -2.28 -2.43 -6.59
C ILE A 41 -2.71 -3.77 -6.01
N LEU A 42 -2.71 -3.82 -4.68
CA LEU A 42 -3.20 -4.91 -3.86
C LEU A 42 -4.45 -4.46 -3.12
N LYS A 43 -5.40 -5.37 -2.95
CA LYS A 43 -6.63 -5.18 -2.17
C LYS A 43 -6.65 -6.15 -1.01
N ASN A 44 -6.78 -5.61 0.20
CA ASN A 44 -6.74 -6.36 1.46
C ASN A 44 -5.54 -7.33 1.58
N PRO A 45 -4.29 -6.94 1.21
CA PRO A 45 -3.17 -7.84 1.41
C PRO A 45 -2.94 -8.10 2.90
N ALA A 46 -2.55 -9.33 3.23
CA ALA A 46 -2.01 -9.64 4.55
C ALA A 46 -0.70 -8.88 4.83
N CYS A 47 -0.35 -8.72 6.11
CA CYS A 47 0.99 -8.29 6.49
C CYS A 47 1.98 -9.44 6.22
N ARG A 48 3.13 -9.13 5.60
CA ARG A 48 4.19 -10.09 5.27
C ARG A 48 4.75 -10.81 6.48
N SER A 49 4.75 -10.15 7.64
CA SER A 49 5.16 -10.74 8.92
C SER A 49 4.19 -11.80 9.46
N GLY A 50 2.95 -11.83 8.96
CA GLY A 50 1.85 -12.63 9.50
C GLY A 50 1.20 -12.06 10.76
N GLU A 51 1.57 -10.84 11.20
CA GLU A 51 0.91 -10.18 12.34
C GLU A 51 -0.36 -9.42 11.91
N ASP A 52 -1.48 -9.65 12.60
CA ASP A 52 -2.77 -8.98 12.36
C ASP A 52 -2.93 -7.69 13.19
N LEU A 53 -1.87 -6.89 13.32
CA LEU A 53 -1.93 -5.61 14.04
C LEU A 53 -2.54 -4.48 13.22
N VAL A 54 -2.47 -4.60 11.90
CA VAL A 54 -2.86 -3.56 10.97
C VAL A 54 -3.72 -4.16 9.88
N ASN A 55 -4.85 -3.52 9.62
CA ASN A 55 -5.68 -3.77 8.46
C ASN A 55 -5.18 -2.90 7.30
N ILE A 56 -4.94 -3.51 6.14
CA ILE A 56 -4.44 -2.82 4.94
C ILE A 56 -5.52 -2.90 3.85
N PRO A 57 -6.47 -1.96 3.74
CA PRO A 57 -7.50 -2.04 2.69
C PRO A 57 -6.93 -2.07 1.28
N TYR A 58 -5.89 -1.26 1.04
CA TYR A 58 -5.21 -1.16 -0.25
C TYR A 58 -3.73 -0.86 -0.06
N SER A 59 -2.93 -1.40 -0.98
CA SER A 59 -1.51 -1.08 -1.08
C SER A 59 -1.08 -1.04 -2.54
N LEU A 60 0.03 -0.37 -2.83
CA LEU A 60 0.68 -0.33 -4.13
C LEU A 60 2.14 -0.74 -3.95
N ILE A 61 2.52 -1.85 -4.58
CA ILE A 61 3.91 -2.32 -4.59
C ILE A 61 4.61 -1.78 -5.83
N VAL A 62 5.78 -1.17 -5.65
CA VAL A 62 6.59 -0.62 -6.73
C VAL A 62 7.84 -1.46 -6.91
N LYS A 63 8.01 -2.00 -8.12
CA LYS A 63 9.12 -2.88 -8.49
C LYS A 63 10.04 -2.26 -9.54
N ARG A 64 11.34 -2.42 -9.31
CA ARG A 64 12.38 -2.28 -10.34
C ARG A 64 12.83 -3.68 -10.75
N GLY A 65 12.36 -4.14 -11.91
CA GLY A 65 12.54 -5.53 -12.31
C GLY A 65 11.80 -6.48 -11.36
N LYS A 66 12.54 -7.32 -10.63
CA LYS A 66 11.97 -8.26 -9.63
C LYS A 66 12.06 -7.74 -8.19
N GLN A 67 12.75 -6.63 -7.96
CA GLN A 67 12.99 -6.11 -6.61
C GLN A 67 11.90 -5.11 -6.25
N VAL A 68 11.31 -5.27 -5.07
CA VAL A 68 10.44 -4.24 -4.49
C VAL A 68 11.31 -3.14 -3.92
N ILE A 69 11.10 -1.90 -4.35
CA ILE A 69 11.92 -0.74 -3.95
C ILE A 69 11.14 0.31 -3.16
N LEU A 70 9.81 0.26 -3.26
CA LEU A 70 8.88 1.13 -2.55
C LEU A 70 7.52 0.43 -2.40
N ALA A 71 6.81 0.70 -1.32
CA ALA A 71 5.39 0.38 -1.21
C ALA A 71 4.63 1.58 -0.64
N VAL A 72 3.40 1.81 -1.12
CA VAL A 72 2.48 2.79 -0.54
C VAL A 72 1.28 2.03 0.00
N SER A 73 0.93 2.21 1.26
CA SER A 73 -0.17 1.47 1.88
C SER A 73 -1.15 2.41 2.56
N LEU A 74 -2.43 2.07 2.48
CA LEU A 74 -3.46 2.62 3.33
C LEU A 74 -3.70 1.67 4.48
N GLU A 75 -3.61 2.15 5.71
CA GLU A 75 -3.52 1.32 6.90
C GLU A 75 -4.42 1.83 8.02
N GLN A 76 -5.00 0.89 8.77
CA GLN A 76 -5.66 1.13 10.04
C GLN A 76 -5.16 0.14 11.07
N GLU A 77 -4.81 0.61 12.25
CA GLU A 77 -4.48 -0.27 13.36
C GLU A 77 -5.74 -1.00 13.84
N ASP A 78 -5.67 -2.31 14.05
CA ASP A 78 -6.74 -3.08 14.70
C ASP A 78 -6.59 -2.93 16.22
N LEU A 79 -7.44 -2.09 16.81
CA LEU A 79 -7.42 -1.79 18.24
C LEU A 79 -7.71 -3.04 19.09
N ARG A 80 -8.37 -4.06 18.54
CA ARG A 80 -8.61 -5.32 19.27
C ARG A 80 -7.30 -6.10 19.36
N SER A 81 -6.61 -6.27 18.24
CA SER A 81 -5.31 -6.94 18.19
C SER A 81 -4.28 -6.21 19.06
N LEU A 82 -4.26 -4.87 19.00
CA LEU A 82 -3.42 -4.06 19.87
C LEU A 82 -3.75 -4.22 21.35
N SER A 83 -5.04 -4.20 21.73
CA SER A 83 -5.43 -4.38 23.13
C SER A 83 -4.95 -5.71 23.70
N TYR A 84 -5.04 -6.78 22.90
CA TYR A 84 -4.54 -8.10 23.27
C TYR A 84 -3.01 -8.12 23.42
N LYS A 85 -2.28 -7.49 22.50
CA LYS A 85 -0.81 -7.46 22.52
C LYS A 85 -0.26 -6.58 23.65
N LEU A 86 -0.93 -5.49 23.99
CA LEU A 86 -0.54 -4.56 25.05
C LEU A 86 -1.05 -4.97 26.44
N GLY A 87 -2.01 -5.89 26.51
CA GLY A 87 -2.63 -6.32 27.77
C GLY A 87 -3.53 -5.26 28.41
N CYS A 88 -4.07 -4.34 27.61
CA CYS A 88 -4.99 -3.28 28.06
C CYS A 88 -6.43 -3.54 27.59
N SER A 89 -7.38 -2.72 28.04
CA SER A 89 -8.76 -2.85 27.58
C SER A 89 -8.95 -2.19 26.21
N LEU A 90 -9.77 -2.79 25.35
CA LEU A 90 -10.15 -2.16 24.07
C LEU A 90 -10.73 -0.75 24.26
N ARG A 91 -11.48 -0.53 25.35
CA ARG A 91 -12.11 0.76 25.66
C ARG A 91 -11.08 1.86 25.88
N GLU A 92 -9.98 1.53 26.55
CA GLU A 92 -8.88 2.46 26.78
C GLU A 92 -8.30 2.94 25.45
N LEU A 93 -8.01 2.01 24.52
CA LEU A 93 -7.55 2.38 23.18
C LEU A 93 -8.59 3.16 22.38
N GLN A 94 -9.88 2.84 22.51
CA GLN A 94 -10.96 3.61 21.87
C GLN A 94 -11.03 5.05 22.38
N GLU A 95 -10.83 5.26 23.67
CA GLU A 95 -10.78 6.59 24.30
C GLU A 95 -9.53 7.35 23.83
N ASP A 96 -8.35 6.72 23.80
CA ASP A 96 -7.09 7.32 23.34
C ASP A 96 -7.16 7.72 21.86
N TYR A 97 -7.69 6.86 21.00
CA TYR A 97 -7.83 7.10 19.57
C TYR A 97 -9.08 7.93 19.23
N SER A 98 -9.85 8.35 20.23
CA SER A 98 -11.08 9.14 20.06
C SER A 98 -12.07 8.50 19.05
N THR A 99 -12.20 7.18 19.07
CA THR A 99 -13.04 6.40 18.15
C THR A 99 -13.99 5.48 18.88
N LYS A 100 -15.16 5.22 18.29
CA LYS A 100 -16.08 4.16 18.76
C LYS A 100 -15.90 2.84 18.01
N GLY A 101 -15.04 2.82 16.99
CA GLY A 101 -14.79 1.67 16.14
C GLY A 101 -13.73 0.72 16.71
N TYR A 102 -13.42 -0.33 15.94
CA TYR A 102 -12.33 -1.27 16.23
C TYR A 102 -11.03 -0.93 15.51
N PHE A 103 -11.07 0.07 14.64
CA PHE A 103 -9.95 0.47 13.81
C PHE A 103 -9.61 1.93 14.08
N SER A 104 -8.32 2.25 13.98
CA SER A 104 -7.86 3.64 13.95
C SER A 104 -8.39 4.36 12.70
N GLU A 105 -8.12 5.66 12.64
CA GLU A 105 -8.21 6.42 11.39
C GLU A 105 -7.38 5.75 10.28
N LEU A 106 -7.88 5.82 9.05
CA LEU A 106 -7.17 5.32 7.87
C LEU A 106 -6.08 6.30 7.48
N ARG A 107 -4.83 5.82 7.41
CA ARG A 107 -3.66 6.65 7.15
C ARG A 107 -2.84 6.10 6.00
N GLY A 108 -2.18 7.00 5.26
CA GLY A 108 -1.24 6.62 4.21
C GLY A 108 0.16 6.40 4.77
N TYR A 109 0.87 5.40 4.25
CA TYR A 109 2.25 5.12 4.60
C TYR A 109 3.09 4.85 3.37
N VAL A 110 4.34 5.33 3.36
CA VAL A 110 5.34 4.99 2.36
C VAL A 110 6.44 4.15 3.00
N TYR A 111 6.72 3.01 2.40
CA TYR A 111 7.79 2.11 2.80
C TYR A 111 8.94 2.21 1.81
N THR A 112 10.14 2.34 2.36
CA THR A 112 11.42 2.13 1.68
C THR A 112 12.24 1.13 2.48
N ASN A 113 13.46 0.86 2.04
CA ASN A 113 14.36 0.00 2.81
C ASN A 113 14.73 0.60 4.18
N ASP A 114 14.74 1.93 4.30
CA ASP A 114 15.30 2.61 5.46
C ASP A 114 14.24 3.35 6.29
N VAL A 115 13.11 3.68 5.68
CA VAL A 115 12.05 4.50 6.30
C VAL A 115 10.67 3.92 6.04
N ARG A 116 9.83 3.98 7.08
CA ARG A 116 8.36 3.95 7.01
C ARG A 116 7.84 5.34 7.36
N GLU A 117 7.39 6.09 6.37
CA GLU A 117 6.91 7.47 6.50
C GLU A 117 5.38 7.51 6.59
N ASP A 118 4.84 8.23 7.57
CA ASP A 118 3.40 8.51 7.72
C ASP A 118 3.02 9.72 6.86
N LEU A 119 2.12 9.51 5.90
CA LEU A 119 1.59 10.55 5.01
C LEU A 119 0.41 11.32 5.63
N GLY A 120 -0.06 10.89 6.79
CA GLY A 120 -1.21 11.45 7.48
C GLY A 120 -2.53 10.74 7.17
N PRO A 121 -3.64 11.31 7.68
CA PRO A 121 -5.00 10.81 7.43
C PRO A 121 -5.32 10.75 5.93
N TYR A 122 -5.96 9.66 5.50
CA TYR A 122 -6.53 9.57 4.17
C TYR A 122 -7.98 10.06 4.18
N GLU A 123 -8.25 11.12 3.42
CA GLU A 123 -9.58 11.77 3.37
C GLU A 123 -10.39 11.40 2.11
N GLY A 124 -9.80 10.63 1.19
CA GLY A 124 -10.44 10.25 -0.07
C GLY A 124 -11.52 9.17 0.09
N GLY A 125 -12.25 8.90 -0.99
CA GLY A 125 -13.18 7.76 -1.07
C GLY A 125 -12.45 6.42 -1.07
N LEU A 126 -13.12 5.36 -0.61
CA LEU A 126 -12.63 3.97 -0.72
C LEU A 126 -13.02 3.29 -2.05
N ASP A 127 -13.54 4.07 -3.00
CA ASP A 127 -13.76 3.59 -4.37
C ASP A 127 -12.43 3.48 -5.12
N MET A 128 -12.38 2.57 -6.10
CA MET A 128 -11.13 2.25 -6.79
C MET A 128 -10.49 3.45 -7.51
N GLN A 129 -11.27 4.43 -7.97
CA GLN A 129 -10.71 5.59 -8.65
C GLN A 129 -9.95 6.48 -7.67
N SER A 130 -10.57 6.82 -6.53
CA SER A 130 -9.94 7.62 -5.49
C SER A 130 -8.65 6.97 -4.98
N ILE A 131 -8.69 5.67 -4.72
CA ILE A 131 -7.55 4.88 -4.24
C ILE A 131 -6.41 4.88 -5.27
N ARG A 132 -6.74 4.64 -6.53
CA ARG A 132 -5.76 4.63 -7.62
C ARG A 132 -5.05 5.98 -7.74
N ILE A 133 -5.80 7.07 -7.71
CA ILE A 133 -5.25 8.42 -7.80
C ILE A 133 -4.24 8.63 -6.68
N PHE A 134 -4.67 8.42 -5.42
CA PHE A 134 -3.81 8.59 -4.26
C PHE A 134 -2.51 7.76 -4.33
N LEU A 135 -2.63 6.46 -4.63
CA LEU A 135 -1.48 5.56 -4.65
C LEU A 135 -0.49 5.90 -5.78
N LEU A 136 -0.99 6.19 -6.99
CA LEU A 136 -0.13 6.49 -8.13
C LEU A 136 0.50 7.87 -8.04
N GLU A 137 -0.25 8.90 -7.63
CA GLU A 137 0.29 10.25 -7.41
C GLU A 137 1.40 10.23 -6.36
N THR A 138 1.19 9.52 -5.24
CA THR A 138 2.23 9.36 -4.21
C THR A 138 3.52 8.78 -4.78
N VAL A 139 3.44 7.79 -5.67
CA VAL A 139 4.63 7.21 -6.33
C VAL A 139 5.27 8.19 -7.29
N CYS A 140 4.48 8.89 -8.10
CA CYS A 140 5.00 9.88 -9.03
C CYS A 140 5.72 11.01 -8.30
N ASP A 141 5.14 11.54 -7.23
CA ASP A 141 5.74 12.58 -6.39
C ASP A 141 7.01 12.10 -5.71
N THR A 142 7.01 10.86 -5.21
CA THR A 142 8.18 10.30 -4.52
C THR A 142 9.38 10.12 -5.44
N PHE A 143 9.17 9.84 -6.73
CA PHE A 143 10.24 9.60 -7.72
C PHE A 143 10.42 10.73 -8.75
N ASP A 144 9.75 11.87 -8.58
CA ASP A 144 9.72 12.98 -9.56
C ASP A 144 9.34 12.54 -10.99
N ILE A 145 8.32 11.68 -11.10
CA ILE A 145 7.87 11.14 -12.39
C ILE A 145 6.83 12.09 -12.98
N LEU A 146 7.22 12.79 -14.04
CA LEU A 146 6.36 13.74 -14.76
C LEU A 146 5.43 13.08 -15.80
N SER A 147 5.68 11.82 -16.13
CA SER A 147 4.87 11.08 -17.11
C SER A 147 3.65 10.48 -16.44
N GLU A 148 2.49 10.61 -17.09
CA GLU A 148 1.24 9.97 -16.66
C GLU A 148 1.41 8.45 -16.47
N PRO A 149 0.86 7.87 -15.37
CA PRO A 149 0.81 6.42 -15.18
C PRO A 149 0.04 5.72 -16.32
N ILE A 150 0.62 4.64 -16.84
CA ILE A 150 0.02 3.84 -17.91
C ILE A 150 -0.42 2.49 -17.36
N GLN A 151 -1.70 2.16 -17.49
CA GLN A 151 -2.20 0.83 -17.11
C GLN A 151 -1.67 -0.23 -18.08
N LEU A 152 -0.98 -1.24 -17.54
CA LEU A 152 -0.55 -2.41 -18.29
C LEU A 152 -1.74 -3.38 -18.31
N GLN A 153 -2.65 -3.21 -19.26
CA GLN A 153 -3.87 -4.03 -19.30
C GLN A 153 -3.57 -5.52 -19.43
N GLY A 154 -4.46 -6.32 -18.83
CA GLY A 154 -4.75 -7.68 -19.27
C GLY A 154 -5.22 -7.69 -20.73
N GLU A 155 -4.27 -7.66 -21.65
CA GLU A 155 -4.47 -7.88 -23.07
C GLU A 155 -4.84 -9.36 -23.33
N ASP A 156 -6.05 -9.81 -23.00
CA ASP A 156 -6.62 -11.02 -23.64
C ASP A 156 -8.14 -11.26 -23.49
N LYS A 157 -8.98 -10.22 -23.56
CA LYS A 157 -10.45 -10.43 -23.70
C LYS A 157 -11.10 -9.82 -24.95
N ALA A 158 -10.41 -8.96 -25.69
CA ALA A 158 -10.94 -8.40 -26.94
C ALA A 158 -10.53 -9.18 -28.20
N ALA A 159 -9.50 -10.03 -28.15
CA ALA A 159 -8.96 -10.73 -29.33
C ALA A 159 -9.54 -12.14 -29.59
N ARG A 160 -10.33 -12.72 -28.67
CA ARG A 160 -10.92 -14.08 -28.81
C ARG A 160 -12.31 -14.12 -29.45
N LYS A 161 -12.75 -13.07 -30.15
CA LYS A 161 -14.00 -13.07 -30.94
C LYS A 161 -13.76 -12.87 -32.43
N THR A 162 -12.78 -13.56 -32.99
CA THR A 162 -12.69 -13.82 -34.43
C THR A 162 -11.74 -14.99 -34.62
N HIS A 163 -12.27 -16.22 -34.58
CA HIS A 163 -11.88 -17.33 -35.44
C HIS A 163 -12.91 -18.45 -35.32
#